data_AF-A0A212CR44-F1
#
_entry.id   AF-A0A212CR44-F1
#
_cell.length_a   1.000
_cell.length_b   1.000
_cell.length_c   1.000
_cell.angle_alpha   90.00
_cell.angle_beta   90.00
_cell.angle_gamma   90.00
#
_symmetry.space_group_name_H-M   'P 1'
#
loop_
_entity.id
_entity.type
_entity.pdbx_description
1 polymer ?
#
loop_
_entity_poly.entity_id
_entity_poly.type
_entity_poly.pdbx_seq_one_letter_code
_entity_poly.pdbx_strand_id
1 'polypeptide(L)'
;MGWCGRGSGPPPSRLLMLLSLLLAVRGAGAAPRSALYSSSDPLTLLRADTVRPTVLGSRSAWAVEFFASWCGHCIAFAPTWKALANDVKDWRPALNLAALDCAEETNSAVCRDFNIPGFPTVRVCDREGRCGPGGAESLEHFASCPVLPWHLPG
;
A
#
# COMPACT_ATOMS: atom_id res chain seq x y z
N MET A 1 -20.14 -72.17 -26.65
CA MET A 1 -19.01 -72.93 -26.08
C MET A 1 -18.00 -71.89 -25.63
N GLY A 2 -18.02 -71.46 -24.36
CA GLY A 2 -17.05 -71.88 -23.32
C GLY A 2 -15.66 -71.25 -23.60
N TRP A 3 -14.97 -70.50 -22.74
CA TRP A 3 -14.99 -70.38 -21.28
C TRP A 3 -14.20 -69.12 -20.83
N CYS A 4 -14.63 -68.55 -19.70
CA CYS A 4 -13.89 -67.97 -18.57
C CYS A 4 -12.46 -67.37 -18.68
N GLY A 5 -12.30 -66.19 -18.07
CA GLY A 5 -11.03 -65.70 -17.50
C GLY A 5 -11.25 -64.56 -16.50
N ARG A 6 -11.41 -64.89 -15.22
CA ARG A 6 -11.39 -63.94 -14.08
C ARG A 6 -9.97 -63.38 -13.91
N GLY A 7 -9.79 -62.07 -14.07
CA GLY A 7 -8.57 -61.37 -13.69
C GLY A 7 -8.72 -60.75 -12.29
N SER A 8 -8.08 -61.35 -11.31
CA SER A 8 -7.88 -60.80 -9.96
C SER A 8 -6.86 -59.64 -10.02
N GLY A 9 -7.35 -58.40 -9.85
CA GLY A 9 -6.49 -57.23 -9.68
C GLY A 9 -5.80 -57.24 -8.30
N PRO A 10 -4.57 -56.72 -8.19
CA PRO A 10 -3.82 -56.71 -6.94
C PRO A 10 -4.47 -55.79 -5.89
N PRO A 11 -4.29 -56.06 -4.59
CA PRO A 11 -4.86 -55.22 -3.53
C PRO A 11 -4.29 -53.79 -3.61
N PRO A 12 -5.12 -52.76 -3.35
CA PRO A 12 -4.65 -51.38 -3.38
C PRO A 12 -3.55 -51.19 -2.34
N SER A 13 -2.34 -50.93 -2.83
CA SER A 13 -1.14 -50.70 -2.04
C SER A 13 -1.39 -49.54 -1.07
N ARG A 14 -1.17 -49.79 0.23
CA ARG A 14 -1.34 -48.85 1.35
C ARG A 14 -0.57 -47.53 1.18
N LEU A 15 0.34 -47.48 0.20
CA LEU A 15 1.09 -46.29 -0.19
C LEU A 15 0.24 -45.21 -0.85
N LEU A 16 -0.86 -45.58 -1.55
CA LEU A 16 -1.74 -44.63 -2.23
C LEU A 16 -2.65 -43.84 -1.29
N MET A 17 -3.00 -44.38 -0.11
CA MET A 17 -3.77 -43.63 0.90
C MET A 17 -2.92 -42.59 1.65
N LEU A 18 -1.60 -42.80 1.78
CA LEU A 18 -0.71 -41.83 2.42
C LEU A 18 -0.43 -40.62 1.51
N LEU A 19 -0.46 -40.81 0.19
CA LEU A 19 -0.31 -39.71 -0.77
C LEU A 19 -1.53 -38.76 -0.79
N SER A 20 -2.73 -39.27 -0.51
CA SER A 20 -3.96 -38.46 -0.40
C SER A 20 -3.97 -37.58 0.85
N LEU A 21 -3.28 -38.00 1.92
CA LEU A 21 -3.21 -37.24 3.18
C LEU A 21 -2.26 -36.03 3.09
N LEU A 22 -1.33 -36.03 2.13
CA LEU A 22 -0.41 -34.91 1.88
C LEU A 22 -1.03 -33.78 1.05
N LEU A 23 -2.17 -34.00 0.40
CA LEU A 23 -2.90 -32.95 -0.34
C LEU A 23 -3.83 -32.08 0.54
N ALA A 24 -3.87 -32.33 1.86
CA ALA A 24 -4.61 -31.52 2.81
C ALA A 24 -3.74 -30.47 3.53
N VAL A 25 -2.60 -30.06 2.94
CA VAL A 25 -1.91 -28.85 3.39
C VAL A 25 -2.80 -27.66 3.04
N ARG A 26 -3.58 -27.28 4.05
CA ARG A 26 -4.32 -26.03 4.21
C ARG A 26 -3.66 -24.91 3.43
N GLY A 27 -4.35 -24.43 2.40
CA GLY A 27 -4.11 -23.09 1.90
C GLY A 27 -4.12 -22.15 3.10
N ALA A 28 -2.98 -21.51 3.36
CA ALA A 28 -2.93 -20.39 4.27
C ALA A 28 -3.83 -19.31 3.66
N GLY A 29 -5.08 -19.26 4.12
CA GLY A 29 -5.95 -18.14 3.85
C GLY A 29 -5.22 -16.90 4.35
N ALA A 30 -4.78 -16.05 3.43
CA ALA A 30 -4.35 -14.71 3.76
C ALA A 30 -5.52 -14.08 4.53
N ALA A 31 -5.31 -13.80 5.82
CA ALA A 31 -6.30 -13.07 6.62
C ALA A 31 -6.66 -11.78 5.85
N PRO A 32 -7.94 -11.37 5.84
CA PRO A 32 -8.32 -10.13 5.19
C PRO A 32 -7.51 -9.00 5.84
N ARG A 33 -6.63 -8.38 5.05
CA ARG A 33 -5.84 -7.23 5.50
C ARG A 33 -6.81 -6.10 5.81
N SER A 34 -6.86 -5.68 7.07
CA SER A 34 -7.66 -4.55 7.48
C SER A 34 -7.11 -3.29 6.80
N ALA A 35 -7.95 -2.57 6.06
CA ALA A 35 -7.57 -1.29 5.48
C ALA A 35 -7.35 -0.27 6.61
N LEU A 36 -6.15 0.32 6.71
CA LEU A 36 -5.84 1.33 7.73
C LEU A 36 -6.58 2.66 7.49
N TYR A 37 -6.93 2.91 6.23
CA TYR A 37 -7.56 4.12 5.75
C TYR A 37 -8.82 3.79 4.95
N SER A 38 -9.76 4.74 4.94
CA SER A 38 -11.07 4.60 4.32
C SER A 38 -11.43 5.85 3.52
N SER A 39 -12.47 5.77 2.70
CA SER A 39 -12.99 6.92 1.95
C SER A 39 -13.58 8.02 2.83
N SER A 40 -13.77 7.77 4.12
CA SER A 40 -14.26 8.74 5.10
C SER A 40 -13.16 9.63 5.67
N ASP A 41 -11.89 9.24 5.52
CA ASP A 41 -10.74 10.00 6.02
C ASP A 41 -10.44 11.18 5.06
N PRO A 42 -10.01 12.36 5.55
CA PRO A 42 -9.72 13.54 4.72
C PRO A 42 -8.36 13.40 4.02
N LEU A 43 -8.12 12.29 3.32
CA LEU A 43 -6.93 11.98 2.55
C LEU A 43 -7.28 11.19 1.30
N THR A 44 -6.40 11.21 0.30
CA THR A 44 -6.62 10.49 -0.96
C THR A 44 -6.01 9.10 -0.90
N LEU A 45 -6.84 8.06 -1.09
CA LEU A 45 -6.36 6.70 -1.26
C LEU A 45 -5.84 6.50 -2.68
N LEU A 46 -4.54 6.35 -2.82
CA LEU A 46 -3.90 6.14 -4.11
C LEU A 46 -3.92 4.66 -4.50
N ARG A 47 -3.93 4.43 -5.81
CA ARG A 47 -3.73 3.12 -6.46
C ARG A 47 -2.61 3.23 -7.49
N ALA A 48 -1.98 2.11 -7.83
CA ALA A 48 -0.83 2.05 -8.74
C ALA A 48 -1.00 2.87 -10.04
N ASP A 49 -2.18 2.83 -10.65
CA ASP A 49 -2.55 3.53 -11.87
C ASP A 49 -2.70 5.05 -11.68
N THR A 50 -3.14 5.47 -10.49
CA THR A 50 -3.41 6.89 -10.17
C THR A 50 -2.20 7.65 -9.61
N VAL A 51 -1.21 6.97 -9.02
CA VAL A 51 -0.10 7.64 -8.31
C VAL A 51 0.65 8.61 -9.21
N ARG A 52 1.17 8.14 -10.36
CA ARG A 52 1.96 8.98 -11.26
C ARG A 52 1.20 10.20 -11.80
N PRO A 53 0.03 10.05 -12.45
CA PRO A 53 -0.67 11.22 -12.99
C PRO A 53 -1.17 12.17 -11.90
N THR A 54 -1.58 11.65 -10.74
CA THR A 54 -2.15 12.47 -9.67
C THR A 54 -1.09 13.21 -8.87
N VAL A 55 0.05 12.56 -8.59
CA VAL A 55 1.12 13.12 -7.73
C VAL A 55 2.12 13.92 -8.54
N LEU A 56 2.59 13.41 -9.69
CA LEU A 56 3.65 14.04 -10.48
C LEU A 56 3.12 15.03 -11.52
N GLY A 57 1.88 14.88 -11.98
CA GLY A 57 1.24 15.75 -12.98
C GLY A 57 0.41 16.88 -12.39
N SER A 58 0.45 17.07 -11.07
CA SER A 58 -0.45 17.98 -10.35
C SER A 58 0.19 19.34 -10.07
N ARG A 59 -0.62 20.40 -10.17
CA ARG A 59 -0.25 21.78 -9.75
C ARG A 59 -0.24 21.98 -8.23
N SER A 60 -0.38 20.90 -7.48
CA SER A 60 -0.50 20.85 -6.02
C SER A 60 0.66 20.06 -5.45
N ALA A 61 1.15 20.45 -4.26
CA ALA A 61 2.07 19.60 -3.52
C ALA A 61 1.32 18.38 -2.97
N TRP A 62 2.01 17.25 -2.88
CA TRP A 62 1.46 15.99 -2.39
C TRP A 62 2.37 15.39 -1.32
N ALA A 63 1.83 15.10 -0.16
CA ALA A 63 2.48 14.27 0.85
C ALA A 63 1.86 12.87 0.81
N VAL A 64 2.65 11.86 0.46
CA VAL A 64 2.21 10.49 0.24
C VAL A 64 2.84 9.59 1.27
N GLU A 65 2.02 8.91 2.07
CA GLU A 65 2.48 7.82 2.93
C GLU A 65 2.44 6.48 2.18
N PHE A 66 3.59 5.84 2.10
CA PHE A 66 3.74 4.46 1.65
C PHE A 66 3.73 3.57 2.88
N PHE A 67 2.70 2.73 2.97
CA PHE A 67 2.49 1.86 4.13
C PHE A 67 2.27 0.41 3.69
N ALA A 68 2.22 -0.50 4.66
CA ALA A 68 1.79 -1.86 4.44
C ALA A 68 0.75 -2.23 5.50
N SER A 69 -0.42 -2.72 5.07
CA SER A 69 -1.55 -3.04 5.98
C SER A 69 -1.27 -4.10 7.05
N TRP A 70 -0.21 -4.88 6.91
CA TRP A 70 0.23 -5.87 7.91
C TRP A 70 1.31 -5.35 8.87
N CYS A 71 1.85 -4.14 8.64
CA CYS A 71 2.95 -3.61 9.42
C CYS A 71 2.43 -2.97 10.72
N GLY A 72 2.92 -3.45 11.88
CA GLY A 72 2.56 -2.90 13.19
C GLY A 72 2.87 -1.42 13.35
N HIS A 73 4.01 -0.95 12.82
CA HIS A 73 4.35 0.48 12.85
C HIS A 73 3.41 1.33 11.99
N CYS A 74 2.93 0.82 10.85
CA CYS A 74 1.94 1.51 10.04
C CYS A 74 0.59 1.61 10.76
N ILE A 75 0.17 0.53 11.42
CA ILE A 75 -1.07 0.52 12.22
C ILE A 75 -0.99 1.58 13.32
N ALA A 76 0.16 1.68 14.01
CA ALA A 76 0.37 2.69 15.04
C ALA A 76 0.48 4.13 14.50
N PHE A 77 0.98 4.30 13.27
CA PHE A 77 1.15 5.61 12.63
C PHE A 77 -0.13 6.15 11.97
N ALA A 78 -1.03 5.26 11.55
CA ALA A 78 -2.29 5.62 10.92
C ALA A 78 -3.14 6.70 11.64
N PRO A 79 -3.33 6.66 12.97
CA PRO A 79 -4.06 7.73 13.67
C PRO A 79 -3.35 9.09 13.56
N THR A 80 -2.02 9.13 13.59
CA THR A 80 -1.24 10.36 13.42
C THR A 80 -1.41 10.93 12.02
N TRP A 81 -1.37 10.08 11.00
CA TRP A 81 -1.58 10.51 9.61
C TRP A 81 -3.00 11.05 9.37
N LYS A 82 -4.00 10.42 9.99
CA LYS A 82 -5.39 10.92 9.97
C LYS A 82 -5.55 12.26 10.68
N ALA A 83 -4.87 12.46 11.81
CA ALA A 83 -4.88 13.74 12.51
C ALA A 83 -4.27 14.85 11.63
N LEU A 84 -3.09 14.59 11.06
CA LEU A 84 -2.45 15.52 10.13
C LEU A 84 -3.36 15.84 8.93
N ALA A 85 -4.05 14.83 8.39
CA ALA A 85 -5.01 15.00 7.31
C ALA A 85 -6.20 15.91 7.67
N ASN A 86 -6.63 15.89 8.93
CA ASN A 86 -7.64 16.83 9.42
C ASN A 86 -7.09 18.24 9.58
N ASP A 87 -5.85 18.39 10.06
CA ASP A 87 -5.24 19.69 10.33
C ASP A 87 -4.92 20.48 9.06
N VAL A 88 -4.47 19.80 8.00
CA VAL A 88 -4.09 20.46 6.73
C VAL A 88 -5.17 20.39 5.65
N LYS A 89 -6.39 19.93 5.97
CA LYS A 89 -7.50 19.82 5.00
C LYS A 89 -7.80 21.17 4.31
N ASP A 90 -7.65 22.27 5.04
CA ASP A 90 -7.93 23.63 4.57
C ASP A 90 -6.78 24.20 3.71
N TRP A 91 -5.65 23.50 3.65
CA TRP A 91 -4.52 23.87 2.79
C TRP A 91 -4.69 23.35 1.37
N ARG A 92 -5.75 22.58 1.10
CA ARG A 92 -6.07 22.13 -0.26
C ARG A 92 -6.53 23.32 -1.11
N PRO A 93 -6.12 23.40 -2.40
CA PRO A 93 -5.33 22.42 -3.13
C PRO A 93 -3.81 22.66 -3.01
N ALA A 94 -3.31 23.59 -2.20
CA ALA A 94 -1.88 23.85 -2.13
C ALA A 94 -1.07 22.61 -1.68
N LEU A 95 -1.59 21.87 -0.69
CA LEU A 95 -1.04 20.59 -0.20
C LEU A 95 -2.14 19.54 -0.09
N ASN A 96 -1.91 18.35 -0.65
CA ASN A 96 -2.78 17.19 -0.53
C ASN A 96 -2.07 16.04 0.19
N LEU A 97 -2.79 15.35 1.06
CA LEU A 97 -2.31 14.13 1.72
C LEU A 97 -2.89 12.90 1.05
N ALA A 98 -2.05 11.88 0.93
CA ALA A 98 -2.41 10.61 0.34
C ALA A 98 -1.78 9.43 1.07
N ALA A 99 -2.37 8.26 0.88
CA ALA A 99 -1.84 6.99 1.37
C ALA A 99 -1.86 5.94 0.26
N LEU A 100 -0.82 5.12 0.17
CA LEU A 100 -0.67 4.01 -0.78
C LEU A 100 -0.29 2.73 -0.03
N ASP A 101 -1.12 1.68 -0.16
CA ASP A 101 -0.81 0.38 0.43
C ASP A 101 0.13 -0.42 -0.48
N CYS A 102 1.39 -0.56 -0.08
CA CYS A 102 2.40 -1.35 -0.75
C CYS A 102 2.33 -2.85 -0.43
N ALA A 103 1.46 -3.28 0.49
CA ALA A 103 1.19 -4.70 0.72
C ALA A 103 0.36 -5.31 -0.41
N GLU A 104 -0.37 -4.49 -1.16
CA GLU A 104 -1.09 -4.90 -2.37
C GLU A 104 -0.11 -5.14 -3.51
N GLU A 105 -0.18 -6.32 -4.12
CA GLU A 105 0.74 -6.73 -5.19
C GLU A 105 0.69 -5.76 -6.38
N THR A 106 -0.49 -5.22 -6.69
CA THR A 106 -0.68 -4.22 -7.76
C THR A 106 0.11 -2.94 -7.53
N ASN A 107 0.34 -2.57 -6.27
CA ASN A 107 1.05 -1.34 -5.89
C ASN A 107 2.56 -1.56 -5.71
N SER A 108 3.01 -2.82 -5.63
CA SER A 108 4.41 -3.17 -5.34
C SER A 108 5.41 -2.55 -6.32
N ALA A 109 5.08 -2.51 -7.62
CA ALA A 109 5.92 -1.90 -8.64
C ALA A 109 6.11 -0.40 -8.40
N VAL A 110 5.03 0.32 -8.08
CA VAL A 110 5.09 1.76 -7.79
C VAL A 110 5.91 2.01 -6.53
N CYS A 111 5.74 1.22 -5.48
CA CYS A 111 6.52 1.38 -4.25
C CYS A 111 8.03 1.14 -4.48
N ARG A 112 8.39 0.25 -5.42
CA ARG A 112 9.78 0.05 -5.86
C ARG A 112 10.29 1.23 -6.67
N ASP A 113 9.50 1.77 -7.58
CA ASP A 113 9.86 2.94 -8.40
C ASP A 113 10.13 4.19 -7.53
N PHE A 114 9.36 4.36 -6.45
CA PHE A 114 9.57 5.42 -5.45
C PHE A 114 10.69 5.10 -4.45
N ASN A 115 11.42 3.99 -4.67
CA ASN A 115 12.55 3.53 -3.88
C ASN A 115 12.23 3.53 -2.37
N ILE A 116 11.14 2.86 -2.00
CA ILE A 116 10.66 2.75 -0.62
C ILE A 116 11.38 1.57 0.07
N PRO A 117 12.32 1.82 1.01
CA PRO A 117 13.12 0.76 1.62
C PRO A 117 12.40 0.05 2.78
N GLY A 118 11.34 0.65 3.32
CA GLY A 118 10.60 0.16 4.48
C GLY A 118 9.35 0.97 4.77
N PHE A 119 8.59 0.55 5.78
CA PHE A 119 7.29 1.13 6.11
C PHE A 119 7.16 1.52 7.59
N PRO A 120 6.44 2.60 7.92
CA PRO A 120 5.90 3.60 7.00
C PRO A 120 7.02 4.51 6.43
N THR A 121 6.87 4.94 5.18
CA THR A 121 7.74 5.97 4.58
C THR A 121 6.88 7.07 4.00
N VAL A 122 7.17 8.33 4.33
CA VAL A 122 6.51 9.49 3.72
C VAL A 122 7.38 10.07 2.63
N ARG A 123 6.79 10.39 1.47
CA ARG A 123 7.41 11.20 0.43
C ARG A 123 6.60 12.46 0.21
N VAL A 124 7.28 13.58 -0.04
CA VAL A 124 6.60 14.82 -0.43
C VAL A 124 7.03 15.19 -1.83
N CYS A 125 6.05 15.39 -2.69
CA CYS A 125 6.20 15.72 -4.09
C CYS A 125 5.74 17.15 -4.34
N ASP A 126 6.57 17.92 -5.02
CA ASP A 126 6.25 19.30 -5.36
C ASP A 126 5.42 19.41 -6.64
N ARG A 127 5.06 20.65 -6.97
CA ARG A 127 4.23 20.97 -8.14
C ARG A 127 4.95 20.71 -9.47
N GLU A 128 6.27 20.52 -9.43
CA GLU A 128 7.08 20.17 -10.58
C GLU A 128 7.32 18.65 -10.67
N GLY A 129 6.68 17.85 -9.80
CA GLY A 129 6.78 16.41 -9.79
C GLY A 129 8.09 15.88 -9.22
N ARG A 130 8.87 16.70 -8.49
CA ARG A 130 10.05 16.21 -7.78
C ARG A 130 9.62 15.67 -6.42
N CYS A 131 10.00 14.44 -6.12
CA CYS A 131 9.61 13.76 -4.87
C CYS A 131 10.82 13.52 -3.97
N GLY A 132 10.75 14.03 -2.73
CA GLY A 132 11.77 13.89 -1.69
C GLY A 132 11.28 13.13 -0.45
N PRO A 133 12.17 12.77 0.49
CA PRO A 133 11.79 12.16 1.77
C PRO A 133 10.99 13.14 2.66
N GLY A 134 9.87 12.71 3.23
CA GLY A 134 8.88 13.59 3.86
C GLY A 134 9.10 13.97 5.32
N GLY A 135 10.34 14.28 5.72
CA GLY A 135 10.64 14.78 7.07
C GLY A 135 10.36 16.27 7.25
N ALA A 136 10.49 16.77 8.49
CA ALA A 136 10.40 18.20 8.82
C ALA A 136 11.34 19.06 7.94
N GLU A 137 12.52 18.53 7.61
CA GLU A 137 13.49 19.15 6.71
C GLU A 137 12.96 19.35 5.28
N SER A 138 12.07 18.47 4.81
CA SER A 138 11.40 18.65 3.52
C SER A 138 10.27 19.66 3.60
N LEU A 139 9.50 19.70 4.70
CA LEU A 139 8.47 20.73 4.87
C LEU A 139 9.07 22.14 4.90
N GLU A 140 10.30 22.30 5.42
CA GLU A 140 11.06 23.55 5.33
C GLU A 140 11.44 23.86 3.88
N HIS A 141 11.82 22.86 3.08
CA HIS A 141 12.04 23.05 1.64
C HIS A 141 10.74 23.43 0.89
N PHE A 142 9.60 22.85 1.28
CA PHE A 142 8.27 23.22 0.77
C PHE A 142 7.84 24.63 1.20
N ALA A 143 8.15 25.03 2.44
CA ALA A 143 7.88 26.36 2.98
C ALA A 143 8.83 27.41 2.41
N SER A 144 10.05 27.01 2.05
CA SER A 144 11.08 27.87 1.47
C SER A 144 10.98 27.98 -0.05
N CYS A 145 10.10 27.20 -0.71
CA CYS A 145 9.76 27.43 -2.11
C CYS A 145 9.04 28.79 -2.23
N PRO A 146 9.54 29.74 -3.05
CA PRO A 146 9.07 31.12 -3.11
C PRO A 146 7.66 31.30 -3.74
N VAL A 147 6.88 30.21 -3.86
CA VAL A 147 5.55 30.17 -4.48
C VAL A 147 4.41 29.98 -3.46
N LEU A 148 4.69 30.12 -2.17
CA LEU A 148 3.64 30.27 -1.17
C LEU A 148 3.71 31.68 -0.57
N PRO A 149 2.71 32.55 -0.82
CA PRO A 149 2.62 33.85 -0.14
C PRO A 149 2.11 33.61 1.29
N TRP A 150 2.98 33.12 2.18
CA TRP A 150 2.66 33.04 3.60
C TRP A 150 3.02 34.36 4.28
N HIS A 151 2.14 35.36 4.12
CA HIS A 151 1.91 36.29 5.21
C HIS A 151 1.17 35.53 6.31
N LEU A 152 1.91 35.10 7.34
CA LEU A 152 1.34 34.70 8.62
C LEU A 152 0.97 35.99 9.39
N PRO A 153 -0.28 36.21 9.81
CA PRO A 153 -0.56 37.19 10.85
C PRO A 153 -0.02 36.64 12.17
N GLY A 154 0.80 37.47 12.84
CA GLY A 154 1.30 37.22 14.19
C GLY A 154 0.29 37.47 15.29
#